data_AF-A0A7C3E0C8-F1
#
_entry.id   AF-A0A7C3E0C8-F1
#
_cell.length_a   1.000
_cell.length_b   1.000
_cell.length_c   1.000
_cell.angle_alpha   90.00
_cell.angle_beta   90.00
_cell.angle_gamma   90.00
#
_symmetry.space_group_name_H-M   'P 1'
#
loop_
_entity.id
_entity.type
_entity.pdbx_description
1 polymer ?
#
loop_
_entity_poly.entity_id
_entity_poly.type
_entity_poly.pdbx_seq_one_letter_code
_entity_poly.pdbx_strand_id
1 'polypeptide(L)' 'PVVPLKVADTIGAGDTFHGAFLSYLELQGKLNRLTLANLSESELKEALYFANKAASLVCTKHGAEPPTMAEMEALKP' A
#
# COMPACT_ATOMS: atom_id res chain seq x y z
N PRO A 1 6.68 1.34 -8.14
CA PRO A 1 7.94 0.69 -7.68
C PRO A 1 7.85 0.42 -6.18
N VAL A 2 8.60 -0.54 -5.65
CA VAL A 2 8.73 -0.79 -4.20
C VAL A 2 9.64 0.25 -3.55
N VAL A 3 9.45 0.52 -2.26
CA VAL A 3 10.34 1.40 -1.49
C VAL A 3 11.46 0.54 -0.90
N PRO A 4 12.74 0.80 -1.22
CA PRO A 4 13.83 -0.05 -0.79
C PRO A 4 14.08 0.13 0.71
N LEU A 5 13.65 -0.85 1.51
CA LEU A 5 13.86 -0.89 2.96
C LEU A 5 14.63 -2.16 3.35
N LYS A 6 15.27 -2.11 4.52
CA LYS A 6 15.94 -3.29 5.08
C LYS A 6 14.88 -4.31 5.49
N VAL A 7 14.87 -5.46 4.81
CA VAL A 7 13.94 -6.55 5.06
C VAL A 7 14.36 -7.34 6.29
N ALA A 8 13.41 -7.59 7.19
CA ALA A 8 13.52 -8.51 8.32
C ALA A 8 12.77 -9.82 8.04
N ASP A 9 11.56 -9.74 7.49
CA ASP A 9 10.66 -10.85 7.14
C ASP A 9 9.76 -10.42 5.96
N THR A 10 8.99 -11.34 5.37
CA THR A 10 8.04 -11.09 4.28
C THR A 10 6.61 -11.54 4.59
N ILE A 11 6.37 -12.13 5.77
CA ILE A 11 5.04 -12.54 6.21
C ILE A 11 4.09 -11.33 6.22
N GLY A 12 2.92 -11.49 5.60
CA GLY A 12 1.90 -10.44 5.53
C GLY A 12 2.15 -9.35 4.48
N ALA A 13 3.22 -9.43 3.67
CA ALA A 13 3.49 -8.44 2.61
C ALA A 13 2.35 -8.34 1.57
N GLY A 14 1.84 -9.49 1.11
CA GLY A 14 0.76 -9.55 0.12
C GLY A 14 -0.57 -9.05 0.69
N ASP A 15 -0.93 -9.46 1.90
CA ASP A 15 -2.16 -9.02 2.56
C ASP A 15 -2.11 -7.52 2.87
N THR A 16 -0.96 -7.02 3.33
CA THR A 16 -0.74 -5.58 3.57
C THR A 16 -0.82 -4.79 2.27
N PHE A 17 -0.23 -5.29 1.18
CA PHE A 17 -0.35 -4.68 -0.14
C PHE A 17 -1.83 -4.58 -0.55
N HIS A 18 -2.56 -5.69 -0.47
CA HIS A 18 -3.96 -5.73 -0.91
C HIS A 18 -4.85 -4.83 -0.05
N GLY A 19 -4.69 -4.90 1.27
CA GLY A 19 -5.41 -4.04 2.22
C GLY A 19 -5.13 -2.57 1.96
N ALA A 20 -3.85 -2.18 1.84
CA ALA A 20 -3.46 -0.80 1.57
C ALA A 20 -3.96 -0.31 0.20
N PHE A 21 -3.98 -1.16 -0.83
CA PHE A 21 -4.55 -0.83 -2.14
C PHE A 21 -6.03 -0.47 -2.04
N LEU A 22 -6.83 -1.31 -1.37
CA LEU A 22 -8.26 -1.06 -1.16
C LEU A 22 -8.49 0.17 -0.26
N SER A 23 -7.73 0.31 0.83
CA SER A 23 -7.81 1.48 1.72
C SER A 23 -7.51 2.78 0.98
N TYR A 24 -6.50 2.80 0.09
CA TYR A 24 -6.20 3.98 -0.71
C TYR A 24 -7.37 4.33 -1.63
N LEU A 25 -7.94 3.35 -2.33
CA LEU A 25 -9.09 3.59 -3.20
C LEU A 25 -10.31 4.10 -2.43
N GLU A 26 -10.57 3.58 -1.22
CA GLU A 26 -11.63 4.07 -0.35
C GLU A 26 -11.38 5.53 0.07
N LEU A 27 -10.16 5.87 0.50
CA LEU A 27 -9.78 7.24 0.86
C LEU A 27 -9.93 8.23 -0.30
N GLN A 28 -9.75 7.77 -1.54
CA GLN A 28 -9.97 8.57 -2.74
C GLN A 28 -11.43 8.56 -3.24
N GLY A 29 -12.35 7.87 -2.56
CA GLY A 29 -13.76 7.73 -2.95
C GLY A 29 -13.98 6.89 -4.22
N LYS A 30 -13.03 5.99 -4.55
CA LYS A 30 -12.97 5.21 -5.80
C LYS A 30 -13.22 3.72 -5.62
N LEU A 31 -13.62 3.26 -4.44
CA LEU A 31 -13.89 1.85 -4.17
C LEU A 31 -15.34 1.46 -4.56
N ASN A 32 -15.70 1.65 -5.83
CA ASN A 32 -16.94 1.13 -6.40
C ASN A 32 -16.73 0.65 -7.83
N ARG A 33 -17.66 -0.17 -8.34
CA ARG A 33 -17.50 -0.84 -9.65
C ARG A 33 -17.31 0.14 -10.81
N LEU A 34 -18.03 1.26 -10.80
CA LEU A 34 -17.98 2.23 -11.89
C LEU A 34 -16.65 2.99 -11.89
N THR A 35 -16.19 3.46 -10.73
CA THR A 35 -14.91 4.18 -10.62
C THR A 35 -13.72 3.26 -10.87
N LEU A 36 -13.75 2.02 -10.36
CA LEU A 36 -12.71 1.02 -10.61
C LEU A 36 -12.53 0.73 -12.11
N ALA A 37 -13.63 0.60 -12.85
CA ALA A 37 -13.60 0.35 -14.29
C ALA A 37 -13.06 1.52 -15.11
N ASN A 38 -13.00 2.72 -14.52
CA ASN A 38 -12.57 3.97 -15.17
C ASN A 38 -11.33 4.58 -14.53
N LEU A 39 -10.56 3.83 -13.74
CA LEU A 39 -9.29 4.31 -13.19
C LEU A 39 -8.33 4.66 -14.33
N SER A 40 -7.83 5.89 -14.30
CA SER A 40 -6.72 6.30 -15.14
C SER A 40 -5.43 5.59 -14.72
N GLU A 41 -4.47 5.56 -15.65
CA GLU A 41 -3.15 5.01 -15.38
C GLU A 41 -2.45 5.74 -14.21
N SER A 42 -2.67 7.06 -14.07
CA SER A 42 -2.08 7.85 -12.98
C SER A 42 -2.63 7.43 -11.62
N GLU A 43 -3.96 7.33 -11.49
CA GLU A 43 -4.61 6.93 -10.25
C GLU A 43 -4.24 5.50 -9.84
N LEU A 44 -4.14 4.60 -10.83
CA LEU A 44 -3.69 3.24 -10.59
C LEU A 44 -2.23 3.22 -10.11
N LYS A 45 -1.33 4.02 -10.72
CA LYS A 45 0.07 4.12 -10.29
C LYS A 45 0.18 4.64 -8.85
N GLU A 46 -0.62 5.63 -8.48
CA GLU A 46 -0.65 6.18 -7.12
C GLU A 46 -1.12 5.14 -6.10
N ALA A 47 -2.20 4.42 -6.40
CA ALA A 47 -2.71 3.34 -5.55
C ALA A 47 -1.70 2.20 -5.39
N LEU A 48 -1.08 1.78 -6.49
CA LEU A 48 -0.03 0.75 -6.48
C LEU A 48 1.21 1.22 -5.72
N TYR A 49 1.58 2.50 -5.81
CA TYR A 49 2.72 3.04 -5.06
C TYR A 49 2.42 3.07 -3.56
N PHE A 50 1.23 3.51 -3.16
CA PHE A 50 0.79 3.48 -1.77
C PHE A 50 0.81 2.05 -1.21
N ALA A 51 0.26 1.08 -1.94
CA ALA A 51 0.26 -0.33 -1.55
C ALA A 51 1.68 -0.91 -1.44
N ASN A 52 2.56 -0.59 -2.40
CA ASN A 52 3.96 -1.01 -2.37
C ASN A 52 4.71 -0.43 -1.15
N LYS A 53 4.42 0.81 -0.79
CA LYS A 53 4.99 1.46 0.40
C LYS A 53 4.59 0.71 1.68
N ALA A 54 3.31 0.37 1.82
CA ALA A 54 2.83 -0.40 2.96
C ALA A 54 3.46 -1.79 3.03
N ALA A 55 3.52 -2.50 1.90
CA ALA A 55 4.15 -3.80 1.78
C ALA A 55 5.65 -3.74 2.14
N SER A 56 6.33 -2.66 1.76
CA SER A 56 7.75 -2.48 2.09
C SER A 56 7.94 -2.29 3.61
N LEU A 57 7.02 -1.57 4.27
CA LEU A 57 7.08 -1.33 5.72
C LEU A 57 6.81 -2.58 6.55
N VAL A 58 5.79 -3.39 6.21
CA VAL A 58 5.53 -4.64 6.95
C VAL A 58 6.73 -5.59 6.86
N CYS A 59 7.44 -5.61 5.73
CA CYS A 59 8.66 -6.40 5.57
C CYS A 59 9.83 -5.98 6.49
N THR A 60 9.75 -4.83 7.17
CA THR A 60 10.77 -4.38 8.13
C THR A 60 10.55 -4.93 9.54
N LYS A 61 9.40 -5.56 9.80
CA LYS A 61 8.99 -6.17 11.08
C LYS A 61 8.94 -7.69 10.94
N HIS A 62 8.92 -8.41 12.06
CA HIS A 62 8.72 -9.87 12.04
C HIS A 62 7.22 -10.19 12.15
N GLY A 63 6.69 -11.05 11.27
CA GLY A 63 5.27 -11.36 11.22
C GLY A 63 4.42 -10.29 10.53
N ALA A 64 3.10 -10.52 10.52
CA ALA A 64 2.14 -9.67 9.82
C ALA A 64 1.68 -8.49 10.70
N GLU A 65 2.45 -7.40 10.68
CA GLU A 65 2.11 -6.14 11.36
C GLU A 65 1.96 -4.99 10.33
N PRO A 66 0.79 -4.82 9.69
CA PRO A 66 0.55 -3.76 8.73
C PRO A 66 0.82 -2.36 9.33
N PRO A 67 1.36 -1.41 8.55
CA PRO A 67 1.70 -0.09 9.05
C PRO A 67 0.46 0.77 9.32
N THR A 68 0.58 1.63 10.31
CA THR A 68 -0.36 2.74 10.57
C THR A 68 -0.19 3.87 9.54
N MET A 69 -1.18 4.74 9.41
CA MET A 69 -1.06 5.93 8.56
C MET A 69 0.09 6.85 8.97
N ALA A 70 0.37 6.98 10.27
CA ALA A 70 1.50 7.77 10.76
C ALA A 70 2.86 7.19 10.29
N GLU A 71 3.02 5.87 10.32
CA GLU A 71 4.22 5.19 9.77
C GLU A 71 4.31 5.36 8.25
N MET A 72 3.17 5.29 7.56
CA MET A 72 3.09 5.55 6.12
C MET A 72 3.51 6.99 5.80
N GLU A 73 3.15 7.98 6.60
CA GLU A 73 3.51 9.39 6.38
C GLU A 73 4.97 9.70 6.76
N ALA A 74 5.48 9.05 7.81
CA ALA A 74 6.86 9.25 8.27
C ALA A 74 7.91 8.82 7.24
N LEU A 75 7.57 7.84 6.40
CA LEU A 75 8.45 7.39 5.32
C LEU A 75 8.43 8.38 4.16
N LYS A 76 9.44 9.27 4.12
CA LYS A 76 9.65 10.19 3.00
C LYS A 76 10.13 9.44 1.76
N PRO A 77 9.77 9.90 0.54
CA PRO A 77 10.25 9.30 -0.70
C PRO A 77 11.77 9.33 -0.84
#